data_AF-A0A1T5FMR1-F1
#
_entry.id   AF-A0A1T5FMR1-F1
#
_cell.length_a   1.000
_cell.length_b   1.000
_cell.length_c   1.000
_cell.angle_alpha   90.00
_cell.angle_beta   90.00
_cell.angle_gamma   90.00
#
_symmetry.space_group_name_H-M   'P 1'
#
loop_
_entity.id
_entity.type
_entity.pdbx_description
1 polymer ?
#
loop_
_entity_poly.entity_id
_entity_poly.type
_entity_poly.pdbx_seq_one_letter_code
_entity_poly.pdbx_strand_id
1 'polypeptide(L)'
;MSEAALIIRDEEHTPAPQNAGSSNALTPMAMLSQAVERGASMEMLEKLMALQERWEANQARKAFDAALAAAKAEIPVITKNRQVGYETKSGGKTSYQHEDLGEIARTVDPILAKHGLSYRFRTISELNQPVQVTCIVAHRDGHSETNTLTAGRDESGQKNLIQQIGSTITYL
;
A
#
# COMPACT_ATOMS: atom_id res chain seq x y z
N MET A 1 -30.00 -6.90 -70.09
CA MET A 1 -28.75 -6.54 -69.39
C MET A 1 -28.96 -6.95 -67.94
N SER A 2 -29.07 -8.24 -67.62
CA SER A 2 -28.00 -9.20 -67.32
C SER A 2 -27.04 -8.71 -66.25
N GLU A 3 -27.28 -9.10 -65.01
CA GLU A 3 -26.24 -9.11 -63.98
C GLU A 3 -26.42 -10.35 -63.11
N ALA A 4 -25.46 -11.27 -63.22
CA ALA A 4 -25.43 -12.53 -62.50
C ALA A 4 -24.75 -12.32 -61.14
N ALA A 5 -25.44 -12.68 -60.05
CA ALA A 5 -24.87 -12.68 -58.71
C ALA A 5 -23.91 -13.88 -58.57
N LEU A 6 -22.61 -13.60 -58.44
CA LEU A 6 -21.58 -14.58 -58.09
C LEU A 6 -21.54 -14.72 -56.56
N ILE A 7 -22.04 -15.84 -56.05
CA ILE A 7 -21.94 -16.22 -54.64
C ILE A 7 -20.49 -16.66 -54.39
N ILE A 8 -19.71 -15.82 -53.71
CA ILE A 8 -18.40 -16.21 -53.16
C ILE A 8 -18.69 -16.91 -51.83
N ARG A 9 -18.34 -18.20 -51.75
CA ARG A 9 -18.38 -18.99 -50.53
C ARG A 9 -17.11 -18.68 -49.73
N ASP A 10 -17.24 -18.10 -48.55
CA ASP A 10 -16.14 -18.02 -47.59
C ASP A 10 -15.84 -19.43 -47.07
N GLU A 11 -14.60 -19.91 -47.28
CA GLU A 11 -14.10 -21.13 -46.67
C GLU A 11 -13.84 -20.86 -45.18
N GLU A 12 -14.52 -21.60 -44.30
CA GLU A 12 -14.27 -21.61 -42.86
C GLU A 12 -12.82 -22.07 -42.58
N HIS A 13 -11.96 -21.11 -42.27
CA HIS A 13 -10.63 -21.37 -41.75
C HIS A 13 -10.74 -21.92 -40.31
N THR A 14 -10.66 -23.23 -40.16
CA THR A 14 -10.57 -23.86 -38.83
C THR A 14 -9.15 -23.66 -38.28
N PRO A 15 -8.93 -22.94 -37.16
CA PRO A 15 -7.60 -22.85 -36.59
C PRO A 15 -7.22 -24.18 -35.94
N ALA A 16 -6.04 -24.70 -36.29
CA ALA A 16 -5.44 -25.88 -35.66
C ALA A 16 -5.28 -25.69 -34.14
N PRO A 17 -5.36 -26.77 -33.34
CA PRO A 17 -5.15 -26.68 -31.90
C PRO A 17 -3.71 -26.25 -31.61
N GLN A 18 -3.55 -25.01 -31.15
CA GLN A 18 -2.28 -24.54 -30.60
C GLN A 18 -2.05 -25.27 -29.29
N ASN A 19 -1.12 -26.23 -29.32
CA ASN A 19 -0.66 -26.94 -28.15
C ASN A 19 0.05 -25.94 -27.26
N ALA A 20 -0.68 -25.36 -26.31
CA ALA A 20 -0.17 -24.48 -25.28
C ALA A 20 0.72 -25.30 -24.35
N GLY A 21 1.98 -25.49 -24.75
CA GLY A 21 3.02 -25.97 -23.86
C GLY A 21 3.09 -25.01 -22.68
N SER A 22 2.60 -25.47 -21.54
CA SER A 22 2.74 -24.79 -20.25
C SER A 22 4.21 -24.54 -20.01
N SER A 23 4.69 -23.32 -20.24
CA SER A 23 5.96 -22.88 -19.71
C SER A 23 5.82 -22.89 -18.19
N ASN A 24 6.16 -24.01 -17.55
CA ASN A 24 6.31 -24.07 -16.11
C ASN A 24 7.39 -23.04 -15.77
N ALA A 25 6.97 -21.85 -15.35
CA ALA A 25 7.88 -20.89 -14.76
C ALA A 25 8.63 -21.63 -13.65
N LEU A 26 9.96 -21.61 -13.71
CA LEU A 26 10.82 -22.22 -12.71
C LEU A 26 10.68 -21.43 -11.39
N THR A 27 9.57 -21.63 -10.67
CA THR A 27 9.33 -21.03 -9.36
C THR A 27 10.06 -21.85 -8.29
N PRO A 28 10.49 -21.23 -7.17
CA PRO A 28 11.13 -22.01 -6.12
C PRO A 28 10.20 -23.06 -5.50
N MET A 29 8.88 -22.82 -5.47
CA MET A 29 7.89 -23.83 -5.07
C MET A 29 7.87 -25.05 -6.03
N ALA A 30 7.96 -24.82 -7.35
CA ALA A 30 8.08 -25.92 -8.30
C ALA A 30 9.39 -26.71 -8.10
N MET A 31 10.50 -26.00 -7.85
CA MET A 31 11.79 -26.64 -7.52
C MET A 31 11.71 -27.44 -6.21
N LEU A 32 11.02 -26.93 -5.19
CA LEU A 32 10.83 -27.60 -3.91
C LEU A 32 10.01 -28.89 -4.07
N SER A 33 8.88 -28.83 -4.78
CA SER A 33 8.04 -30.02 -5.03
C SER A 33 8.83 -31.12 -5.75
N GLN A 34 9.60 -30.75 -6.78
CA GLN A 34 10.43 -31.68 -7.53
C GLN A 34 11.60 -32.23 -6.68
N ALA A 35 12.15 -31.44 -5.77
CA ALA A 35 13.20 -31.89 -4.86
C ALA A 35 12.68 -32.93 -3.87
N VAL A 36 11.46 -32.76 -3.34
CA VAL A 36 10.81 -33.74 -2.47
C VAL A 36 10.55 -35.06 -3.21
N GLU A 37 9.98 -34.99 -4.42
CA GLU A 37 9.74 -36.19 -5.26
C GLU A 37 11.02 -36.96 -5.58
N ARG A 38 12.15 -36.25 -5.71
CA ARG A 38 13.46 -36.83 -6.00
C ARG A 38 14.23 -37.26 -4.75
N GLY A 39 13.64 -37.15 -3.57
CA GLY A 39 14.28 -37.54 -2.30
C GLY A 39 15.49 -36.67 -1.96
N ALA A 40 15.42 -35.36 -2.23
CA ALA A 40 16.50 -34.43 -1.89
C ALA A 40 16.81 -34.44 -0.37
N SER A 41 18.06 -34.14 -0.03
CA SER A 41 18.48 -34.05 1.37
C SER A 41 17.76 -32.93 2.12
N MET A 42 17.62 -33.08 3.44
CA MET A 42 17.03 -32.05 4.31
C MET A 42 17.70 -30.68 4.13
N GLU A 43 19.03 -30.66 4.02
CA GLU A 43 19.81 -29.44 3.79
C GLU A 43 19.41 -28.72 2.49
N MET A 44 19.12 -29.47 1.41
CA MET A 44 18.66 -28.89 0.15
C MET A 44 17.23 -28.35 0.28
N LEU A 45 16.36 -29.07 0.99
CA LEU A 45 14.99 -28.62 1.24
C LEU A 45 14.96 -27.32 2.04
N GLU A 46 15.77 -27.19 3.08
CA GLU A 46 15.93 -25.95 3.84
C GLU A 46 16.39 -24.78 2.97
N LYS A 47 17.39 -25.01 2.10
CA LYS A 47 17.86 -24.00 1.13
C LYS A 47 16.77 -23.57 0.14
N LEU A 48 15.95 -24.51 -0.32
CA LEU A 48 14.84 -24.23 -1.23
C LEU A 48 13.69 -23.51 -0.54
N MET A 49 13.37 -23.85 0.72
CA MET A 49 12.38 -23.11 1.53
C MET A 49 12.84 -21.66 1.76
N ALA A 50 14.10 -21.44 2.14
CA ALA A 50 14.65 -20.09 2.29
C ALA A 50 14.68 -19.31 0.95
N LEU A 51 14.84 -20.00 -0.19
CA LEU A 51 14.71 -19.39 -1.50
C LEU A 51 13.25 -18.99 -1.79
N GLN A 52 12.28 -19.86 -1.46
CA GLN A 52 10.86 -19.59 -1.61
C GLN A 52 10.40 -18.40 -0.77
N GLU A 53 10.77 -18.34 0.51
CA GLU A 53 10.44 -17.22 1.40
C GLU A 53 10.97 -15.89 0.85
N ARG A 54 12.23 -15.85 0.39
CA ARG A 54 12.81 -14.65 -0.23
C ARG A 54 12.12 -14.29 -1.55
N TRP A 55 11.71 -15.28 -2.32
CA TRP A 55 10.99 -15.05 -3.56
C TRP A 55 9.60 -14.46 -3.28
N GLU A 56 8.84 -15.02 -2.35
CA GLU A 56 7.53 -14.50 -1.91
C GLU A 56 7.65 -13.08 -1.35
N ALA A 57 8.64 -12.81 -0.49
CA ALA A 57 8.89 -11.46 0.04
C ALA A 57 9.20 -10.45 -1.09
N ASN A 58 9.95 -10.86 -2.11
CA ASN A 58 10.21 -10.02 -3.28
C ASN A 58 8.97 -9.80 -4.15
N GLN A 59 8.11 -10.80 -4.31
CA GLN A 59 6.84 -10.64 -5.02
C GLN A 59 5.91 -9.70 -4.25
N ALA A 60 5.78 -9.87 -2.93
CA ALA A 60 4.98 -9.01 -2.07
C ALA A 60 5.45 -7.55 -2.12
N ARG A 61 6.77 -7.30 -2.12
CA ARG A 61 7.33 -5.95 -2.28
C ARG A 61 6.99 -5.35 -3.65
N LYS A 62 7.20 -6.09 -4.74
CA LYS A 62 6.85 -5.62 -6.10
C LYS A 62 5.34 -5.31 -6.23
N ALA A 63 4.50 -6.16 -5.65
CA ALA A 63 3.05 -5.96 -5.64
C ALA A 63 2.66 -4.73 -4.82
N PHE A 64 3.29 -4.51 -3.67
CA PHE A 64 3.14 -3.30 -2.86
C PHE A 64 3.54 -2.05 -3.64
N ASP A 65 4.71 -2.04 -4.29
CA ASP A 65 5.21 -0.88 -5.05
C ASP A 65 4.25 -0.52 -6.19
N ALA A 66 3.77 -1.53 -6.92
CA ALA A 66 2.81 -1.36 -8.01
C ALA A 66 1.46 -0.83 -7.49
N ALA A 67 0.93 -1.40 -6.40
CA ALA A 67 -0.30 -0.96 -5.76
C ALA A 67 -0.19 0.47 -5.24
N LEU A 68 0.93 0.83 -4.62
CA LEU A 68 1.18 2.17 -4.07
C LEU A 68 1.26 3.22 -5.19
N ALA A 69 1.97 2.91 -6.28
CA ALA A 69 2.03 3.77 -7.45
C ALA A 69 0.64 3.97 -8.09
N ALA A 70 -0.13 2.89 -8.24
CA ALA A 70 -1.48 2.95 -8.80
C ALA A 70 -2.45 3.74 -7.91
N ALA A 71 -2.43 3.51 -6.60
CA ALA A 71 -3.24 4.26 -5.64
C ALA A 71 -2.87 5.75 -5.66
N LYS A 72 -1.57 6.08 -5.64
CA LYS A 72 -1.10 7.47 -5.67
C LYS A 72 -1.53 8.21 -6.94
N ALA A 73 -1.63 7.52 -8.08
CA ALA A 73 -2.13 8.11 -9.31
C ALA A 73 -3.64 8.46 -9.27
N GLU A 74 -4.41 7.76 -8.42
CA GLU A 74 -5.85 7.99 -8.24
C GLU A 74 -6.19 8.96 -7.10
N ILE A 75 -5.31 9.13 -6.11
CA ILE A 75 -5.54 10.03 -4.98
C ILE A 75 -5.66 11.48 -5.46
N PRO A 76 -6.82 12.13 -5.26
CA PRO A 76 -7.01 13.52 -5.66
C PRO A 76 -6.34 14.47 -4.68
N VAL A 77 -6.35 15.76 -5.01
CA VAL A 77 -5.99 16.82 -4.05
C VAL A 77 -6.93 16.75 -2.84
N ILE A 78 -6.36 16.69 -1.65
CA ILE A 78 -7.13 16.68 -0.39
C ILE A 78 -7.61 18.10 -0.10
N THR A 79 -8.91 18.24 0.16
CA THR A 79 -9.53 19.54 0.42
C THR A 79 -9.20 20.02 1.83
N LYS A 80 -8.84 21.31 1.98
CA LYS A 80 -8.66 21.91 3.30
C LYS A 80 -10.02 22.25 3.91
N ASN A 81 -10.48 21.42 4.83
CA ASN A 81 -11.84 21.47 5.39
C ASN A 81 -11.93 22.19 6.76
N ARG A 82 -10.80 22.70 7.27
CA ARG A 82 -10.72 23.45 8.53
C ARG A 82 -10.10 24.81 8.29
N GLN A 83 -10.65 25.82 8.96
CA GLN A 83 -10.11 27.17 8.98
C GLN A 83 -9.81 27.57 10.42
N VAL A 84 -8.62 28.12 10.63
CA VAL A 84 -8.18 28.68 11.91
C VAL A 84 -7.98 30.18 11.74
N GLY A 85 -8.39 30.93 12.76
CA GLY A 85 -8.20 32.38 12.83
C GLY A 85 -8.06 32.82 14.28
N TYR A 86 -6.98 33.53 14.60
CA TYR A 86 -6.77 34.12 15.93
C TYR A 86 -5.93 35.40 15.86
N GLU A 87 -6.10 36.26 16.86
CA GLU A 87 -5.26 37.45 17.05
C GLU A 87 -3.98 37.08 17.79
N THR A 88 -2.85 37.60 17.34
CA THR A 88 -1.56 37.41 18.00
C THR A 88 -1.40 38.40 19.14
N LYS A 89 -0.58 38.04 20.14
CA LYS A 89 -0.26 38.92 21.27
C LYS A 89 0.41 40.24 20.85
N SER A 90 0.98 40.29 19.65
CA SER A 90 1.61 41.45 19.03
C SER A 90 0.63 42.34 18.23
N GLY A 91 -0.68 42.04 18.24
CA GLY A 91 -1.69 42.81 17.52
C GLY A 91 -1.84 42.45 16.03
N GLY A 92 -1.26 41.34 15.59
CA GLY A 92 -1.46 40.79 14.24
C GLY A 92 -2.62 39.80 14.18
N LYS A 93 -3.03 39.41 12.98
CA LYS A 93 -4.05 38.37 12.76
C LYS A 93 -3.45 37.22 11.97
N THR A 94 -3.56 36.01 12.50
CA THR A 94 -3.17 34.77 11.80
C THR A 94 -4.42 34.08 11.29
N SER A 95 -4.43 33.68 10.02
CA SER A 95 -5.44 32.78 9.48
C SER A 95 -4.83 31.79 8.49
N TYR A 96 -5.20 30.52 8.63
CA TYR A 96 -4.78 29.47 7.72
C TYR A 96 -5.87 28.41 7.61
N GLN A 97 -5.79 27.62 6.54
CA GLN A 97 -6.64 26.46 6.34
C GLN A 97 -5.79 25.19 6.31
N HIS A 98 -6.37 24.11 6.83
CA HIS A 98 -5.79 22.78 6.83
C HIS A 98 -6.89 21.73 6.66
N GLU A 99 -6.48 20.53 6.27
CA GLU A 99 -7.26 19.31 6.27
C GLU A 99 -7.14 18.62 7.62
N ASP A 100 -8.22 18.01 8.11
CA ASP A 100 -8.15 17.11 9.26
C ASP A 100 -7.94 15.65 8.83
N LEU A 101 -7.56 14.79 9.79
CA LEU A 101 -7.33 13.37 9.52
C LEU A 101 -8.58 12.67 8.96
N GLY A 102 -9.78 13.12 9.34
CA GLY A 102 -11.04 12.57 8.83
C GLY A 102 -11.27 12.85 7.35
N GLU A 103 -10.90 14.04 6.86
CA GLU A 103 -10.90 14.38 5.44
C GLU A 103 -9.87 13.59 4.66
N ILE A 104 -8.65 13.48 5.20
CA ILE A 104 -7.59 12.66 4.62
C ILE A 104 -8.11 11.23 4.45
N ALA A 105 -8.56 10.59 5.54
CA ALA A 105 -9.07 9.22 5.56
C ALA A 105 -10.22 9.01 4.57
N ARG A 106 -11.25 9.87 4.60
CA ARG A 106 -12.38 9.80 3.67
C ARG A 106 -11.95 9.87 2.20
N THR A 107 -10.90 10.63 1.91
CA THR A 107 -10.37 10.78 0.55
C THR A 107 -9.52 9.57 0.13
N VAL A 108 -8.64 9.08 1.01
CA VAL A 108 -7.64 8.07 0.64
C VAL A 108 -8.08 6.63 0.89
N ASP A 109 -8.89 6.37 1.92
CA ASP A 109 -9.24 5.01 2.35
C ASP A 109 -9.90 4.18 1.24
N PRO A 110 -10.89 4.69 0.48
CA PRO A 110 -11.51 3.91 -0.59
C PRO A 110 -10.51 3.53 -1.69
N ILE A 111 -9.55 4.41 -1.98
CA ILE A 111 -8.54 4.23 -3.02
C ILE A 111 -7.49 3.22 -2.57
N LEU A 112 -6.99 3.37 -1.34
CA LEU A 112 -6.06 2.40 -0.76
C LEU A 112 -6.70 1.01 -0.71
N ALA A 113 -7.93 0.90 -0.23
CA ALA A 113 -8.66 -0.37 -0.15
C ALA A 113 -8.84 -1.03 -1.52
N LYS A 114 -9.17 -0.25 -2.55
CA LYS A 114 -9.28 -0.73 -3.95
C LYS A 114 -7.99 -1.40 -4.43
N HIS A 115 -6.83 -0.86 -4.06
CA HIS A 115 -5.52 -1.38 -4.43
C HIS A 115 -4.96 -2.41 -3.42
N GLY A 116 -5.75 -2.83 -2.43
CA GLY A 116 -5.32 -3.79 -1.42
C GLY A 116 -4.31 -3.24 -0.41
N LEU A 117 -4.26 -1.91 -0.27
CA LEU A 117 -3.45 -1.20 0.70
C LEU A 117 -4.30 -0.80 1.92
N SER A 118 -3.67 -0.77 3.07
CA SER A 118 -4.24 -0.20 4.30
C SER A 118 -3.14 0.52 5.07
N TYR A 119 -3.53 1.43 5.98
CA TYR A 119 -2.62 1.99 6.95
C TYR A 119 -3.15 1.86 8.36
N ARG A 120 -2.23 1.92 9.34
CA ARG A 120 -2.56 2.01 10.75
C ARG A 120 -1.49 2.81 11.48
N PHE A 121 -1.86 3.39 12.61
CA PHE A 121 -0.93 4.08 13.48
C PHE A 121 -0.60 3.23 14.71
N ARG A 122 0.66 3.25 15.10
CA ARG A 122 1.14 2.71 16.37
C ARG A 122 1.74 3.86 17.15
N THR A 123 1.23 4.09 18.36
CA THR A 123 1.69 5.20 19.21
C THR A 123 2.40 4.67 20.44
N ILE A 124 3.57 5.25 20.74
CA ILE A 124 4.31 5.04 21.98
C ILE A 124 4.32 6.37 22.74
N SER A 125 3.88 6.35 23.99
CA SER A 125 3.79 7.55 24.85
C SER A 125 4.09 7.18 26.31
N GLU A 126 5.32 6.73 26.56
CA GLU A 126 5.79 6.41 27.91
C GLU A 126 5.86 7.67 28.79
N LEU A 127 5.70 7.49 30.11
CA LEU A 127 5.74 8.61 31.04
C LEU A 127 7.12 9.29 30.99
N ASN A 128 7.12 10.62 30.80
CA ASN A 128 8.31 11.46 30.70
C ASN A 128 9.22 11.15 29.47
N GLN A 129 8.72 10.46 28.45
CA GLN A 129 9.41 10.25 27.18
C GLN A 129 8.72 11.02 26.04
N PRO A 130 9.43 11.31 24.93
CA PRO A 130 8.80 11.83 23.71
C PRO A 130 7.71 10.89 23.19
N VAL A 131 6.67 11.47 22.60
CA VAL A 131 5.62 10.73 21.89
C VAL A 131 6.18 10.30 20.53
N GLN A 132 5.96 9.04 20.17
CA GLN A 132 6.30 8.49 18.86
C GLN A 132 5.04 7.99 18.18
N VAL A 133 4.84 8.37 16.93
CA VAL A 133 3.76 7.86 16.08
C VAL A 133 4.38 7.21 14.86
N THR A 134 4.14 5.90 14.70
CA THR A 134 4.55 5.13 13.52
C THR A 134 3.33 4.91 12.63
N CYS A 135 3.35 5.50 11.44
CA CYS A 135 2.45 5.14 10.36
C CYS A 135 2.97 3.85 9.70
N ILE A 136 2.10 2.87 9.53
CA ILE A 136 2.43 1.58 8.89
C ILE A 136 1.49 1.39 7.71
N VAL A 137 2.03 1.37 6.50
CA VAL A 137 1.28 1.06 5.27
C VAL A 137 1.53 -0.40 4.92
N ALA A 138 0.49 -1.19 4.73
CA ALA A 138 0.56 -2.61 4.43
C ALA A 138 -0.24 -2.98 3.18
N HIS A 139 0.29 -3.92 2.40
CA HIS A 139 -0.40 -4.52 1.26
C HIS A 139 -0.93 -5.91 1.64
N ARG A 140 -2.05 -6.30 1.05
CA ARG A 140 -2.70 -7.61 1.25
C ARG A 140 -1.78 -8.82 1.00
N ASP A 141 -0.76 -8.68 0.15
CA ASP A 141 0.19 -9.75 -0.18
C ASP A 141 1.35 -9.86 0.84
N GLY A 142 1.30 -9.12 1.95
CA GLY A 142 2.17 -9.34 3.11
C GLY A 142 3.38 -8.43 3.24
N HIS A 143 3.55 -7.44 2.35
CA HIS A 143 4.59 -6.40 2.51
C HIS A 143 4.05 -5.18 3.26
N SER A 144 4.91 -4.52 4.04
CA SER A 144 4.58 -3.27 4.71
C SER A 144 5.78 -2.36 4.88
N GLU A 145 5.57 -1.06 4.81
CA GLU A 145 6.54 -0.02 5.11
C GLU A 145 6.09 0.83 6.29
N THR A 146 7.06 1.45 6.98
CA THR A 146 6.79 2.25 8.18
C THR A 146 7.53 3.57 8.14
N ASN A 147 6.88 4.62 8.65
CA ASN A 147 7.53 5.89 8.94
C ASN A 147 7.18 6.31 10.37
N THR A 148 8.19 6.74 11.14
CA THR A 148 8.02 7.14 12.54
C THR A 148 8.40 8.60 12.71
N LEU A 149 7.48 9.36 13.31
CA LEU A 149 7.76 10.71 13.78
C LEU A 149 7.79 10.73 15.31
N THR A 150 8.65 11.59 15.85
CA THR A 150 8.89 11.71 17.30
C THR A 150 8.88 13.18 17.69
N ALA A 151 8.15 13.53 18.75
CA ALA A 151 8.16 14.87 19.31
C ALA A 151 7.93 14.86 20.82
N GLY A 152 8.39 15.93 21.48
CA GLY A 152 8.01 16.21 22.84
C GLY A 152 6.50 16.49 22.97
N ARG A 153 6.02 16.49 24.21
CA ARG A 153 4.63 16.86 24.52
C ARG A 153 4.44 18.33 24.18
N ASP A 154 3.29 18.66 23.61
CA ASP A 154 2.97 20.05 23.28
C ASP A 154 2.56 20.81 24.55
N GLU A 155 3.55 21.39 25.22
CA GLU A 155 3.41 22.18 26.44
C GLU A 155 2.88 23.60 26.20
N SER A 156 2.49 23.94 24.97
CA SER A 156 1.94 25.26 24.67
C SER A 156 0.53 25.47 25.23
N GLY A 157 0.22 26.72 25.58
CA GLY A 157 -1.09 27.11 26.07
C GLY A 157 -1.41 26.60 27.48
N GLN A 158 -2.69 26.51 27.82
CA GLN A 158 -3.18 26.02 29.12
C GLN A 158 -3.72 24.59 28.98
N LYS A 159 -2.87 23.66 28.54
CA LYS A 159 -3.22 22.24 28.35
C LYS A 159 -2.86 21.42 29.58
N ASN A 160 -3.77 20.55 30.02
CA ASN A 160 -3.43 19.53 31.00
C ASN A 160 -2.55 18.43 30.36
N LEU A 161 -1.96 17.57 31.18
CA LEU A 161 -1.02 16.55 30.74
C LEU A 161 -1.56 15.67 29.58
N ILE A 162 -2.80 15.18 29.67
CA ILE A 162 -3.37 14.32 28.61
C ILE A 162 -3.61 15.10 27.31
N GLN A 163 -4.02 16.37 27.40
CA GLN A 163 -4.21 17.24 26.24
C GLN A 163 -2.90 17.55 25.52
N GLN A 164 -1.79 17.71 26.25
CA GLN A 164 -0.47 17.93 25.65
C GLN A 164 -0.05 16.74 24.78
N ILE A 165 -0.30 15.50 25.26
CA ILE A 165 -0.01 14.27 24.51
C ILE A 165 -0.93 14.16 23.28
N GLY A 166 -2.23 14.32 23.47
CA GLY A 166 -3.20 14.28 22.35
C GLY A 166 -2.93 15.33 21.28
N SER A 167 -2.49 16.51 21.71
CA SER A 167 -2.05 17.58 20.80
C SER A 167 -0.84 17.12 19.98
N THR A 168 0.23 16.62 20.62
CA THR A 168 1.39 16.09 19.90
C THR A 168 1.02 14.99 18.91
N ILE A 169 0.18 14.03 19.30
CA ILE A 169 -0.28 12.95 18.40
C ILE A 169 -1.00 13.50 17.17
N THR A 170 -1.71 14.62 17.29
CA THR A 170 -2.43 15.23 16.15
C THR A 170 -1.47 15.89 15.15
N TYR A 171 -0.27 16.26 15.59
CA TYR A 171 0.77 16.88 14.74
C TYR A 171 1.78 15.89 14.17
N LEU A 172 1.76 14.62 14.60
CA LEU A 172 2.62 13.53 14.12
C LEU A 172 1.83 12.61 13.19
#